data_AF-A0A3M0ZNZ1-F1
#
_entry.id   AF-A0A3M0ZNZ1-F1
#
_cell.length_a   1.000
_cell.length_b   1.000
_cell.length_c   1.000
_cell.angle_alpha   90.00
_cell.angle_beta   90.00
_cell.angle_gamma   90.00
#
_symmetry.space_group_name_H-M   'P 1'
#
loop_
_entity.id
_entity.type
_entity.pdbx_description
1 polymer ?
#
loop_
_entity_poly.entity_id
_entity_poly.type
_entity_poly.pdbx_seq_one_letter_code
_entity_poly.pdbx_strand_id
1 'polypeptide(L)'
;MKRREFLTTALLTSTASIIGAGCELSKKSTSVSREDKLAGFTLKELRREYQADLFDDFLPFMEKHIIDYQYGGFMCYADRDGTLINTDKNSWFEGRGIWVYSFLYNNLKADPKYLEVARKSVEFILQNKPSDDQLWPRFFTREGKPKSAPDKQVYGDLFIAEGLAEYARATKDWSYWELAKELVLK
;
A
#
# COMPACT_ATOMS: atom_id res chain seq x y z
N MET A 1 20.59 -23.08 -13.44
CA MET A 1 19.21 -23.07 -12.89
C MET A 1 18.95 -24.37 -12.14
N LYS A 2 18.51 -24.28 -10.88
CA LYS A 2 17.70 -25.26 -10.10
C LYS A 2 17.73 -24.82 -8.63
N ARG A 3 16.71 -24.07 -8.19
CA ARG A 3 16.46 -23.76 -6.78
C ARG A 3 15.32 -24.67 -6.31
N ARG A 4 15.58 -25.55 -5.34
CA ARG A 4 14.59 -26.25 -4.48
C ARG A 4 15.32 -27.37 -3.72
N GLU A 5 15.83 -27.06 -2.53
CA GLU A 5 16.00 -28.00 -1.40
C GLU A 5 16.11 -27.16 -0.11
N PHE A 6 14.98 -26.90 0.53
CA PHE A 6 14.90 -26.39 1.90
C PHE A 6 13.46 -26.66 2.40
N LEU A 7 13.25 -27.82 3.04
CA LEU A 7 12.18 -28.15 4.01
C LEU A 7 12.03 -29.68 4.20
N THR A 8 12.88 -30.26 5.05
CA THR A 8 12.81 -31.52 5.83
C THR A 8 14.15 -31.61 6.58
N THR A 9 14.35 -32.11 7.80
CA THR A 9 13.56 -32.81 8.84
C THR A 9 14.28 -32.52 10.19
N ALA A 10 13.78 -32.78 11.42
CA ALA A 10 12.57 -33.44 11.94
C ALA A 10 12.24 -32.88 13.35
N LEU A 11 11.15 -33.35 13.97
CA LEU A 11 10.99 -33.38 15.43
C LEU A 11 11.73 -34.59 16.00
N LEU A 12 12.46 -34.43 17.11
CA LEU A 12 12.76 -35.51 18.06
C LEU A 12 12.85 -34.96 19.48
N THR A 13 12.31 -35.71 20.44
CA THR A 13 12.17 -35.32 21.85
C THR A 13 13.14 -36.07 22.76
N SER A 14 13.39 -35.45 23.93
CA SER A 14 13.61 -36.07 25.24
C SER A 14 15.03 -36.33 25.79
N THR A 15 15.05 -36.20 27.13
CA THR A 15 16.06 -36.58 28.13
C THR A 15 17.33 -35.74 28.27
N ALA A 16 17.62 -35.41 29.53
CA ALA A 16 18.81 -34.71 29.99
C ALA A 16 19.76 -35.70 30.66
N SER A 17 21.07 -35.45 30.59
CA SER A 17 22.06 -35.92 31.56
C SER A 17 23.32 -35.06 31.51
N ILE A 18 23.96 -34.93 32.66
CA ILE A 18 25.11 -34.08 32.93
C ILE A 18 26.40 -34.84 32.62
N ILE A 19 27.41 -34.18 32.04
CA ILE A 19 28.84 -34.23 32.40
C ILE A 19 29.60 -33.23 31.51
N GLY A 20 30.52 -32.48 32.10
CA GLY A 20 31.21 -31.39 31.41
C GLY A 20 32.45 -31.85 30.62
N ALA A 21 32.64 -31.23 29.47
CA ALA A 21 33.95 -31.01 28.85
C ALA A 21 33.93 -29.62 28.21
N GLY A 22 35.00 -28.85 28.37
CA GLY A 22 35.02 -27.44 28.00
C GLY A 22 34.85 -27.19 26.51
N CYS A 23 33.78 -26.50 26.15
CA CYS A 23 33.80 -25.61 24.99
C CYS A 23 33.19 -24.28 25.46
N GLU A 24 34.03 -23.30 25.76
CA GLU A 24 33.56 -21.92 25.81
C GLU A 24 33.06 -21.57 24.42
N LEU A 25 31.74 -21.69 24.23
CA LEU A 25 31.02 -21.03 23.15
C LEU A 25 31.27 -19.54 23.35
N SER A 26 32.34 -19.06 22.71
CA SER A 26 32.66 -17.66 22.59
C SER A 26 31.41 -16.98 22.07
N LYS A 27 30.70 -16.30 22.96
CA LYS A 27 29.72 -15.31 22.59
C LYS A 27 30.51 -14.18 21.95
N LYS A 28 30.85 -14.35 20.67
CA LYS A 28 30.73 -13.28 19.69
C LYS A 28 29.26 -12.85 19.69
N SER A 29 28.90 -12.13 20.74
CA SER A 29 28.28 -10.83 20.56
C SER A 29 29.17 -10.12 19.55
N THR A 30 28.84 -10.24 18.27
CA THR A 30 29.16 -9.21 17.30
C THR A 30 28.46 -7.97 17.82
N SER A 31 29.15 -7.24 18.70
CA SER A 31 28.79 -5.89 19.08
C SER A 31 28.68 -5.12 17.78
N VAL A 32 27.43 -4.87 17.37
CA VAL A 32 27.08 -4.15 16.15
C VAL A 32 27.95 -2.90 16.13
N SER A 33 28.83 -2.82 15.14
CA SER A 33 29.78 -1.71 15.01
C SER A 33 28.98 -0.42 14.92
N ARG A 34 29.46 0.65 15.57
CA ARG A 34 28.68 1.89 15.76
C ARG A 34 28.29 2.64 14.47
N GLU A 35 28.65 2.12 13.29
CA GLU A 35 28.48 2.77 11.99
C GLU A 35 28.09 1.76 10.90
N ASP A 36 27.12 0.88 11.17
CA ASP A 36 26.52 0.03 10.14
C ASP A 36 25.82 0.91 9.07
N LYS A 37 26.49 1.05 7.92
CA LYS A 37 26.06 1.86 6.78
C LYS A 37 25.54 0.98 5.64
N LEU A 38 24.38 1.33 5.09
CA LEU A 38 23.83 0.75 3.87
C LEU A 38 24.11 1.71 2.70
N ALA A 39 24.76 1.23 1.65
CA ALA A 39 25.16 2.04 0.48
C ALA A 39 25.91 3.36 0.81
N GLY A 40 26.60 3.42 1.95
CA GLY A 40 27.34 4.60 2.42
C GLY A 40 26.61 5.46 3.47
N PHE A 41 25.32 5.22 3.69
CA PHE A 41 24.49 6.00 4.62
C PHE A 41 24.14 5.21 5.88
N THR A 42 24.08 5.89 7.03
CA THR A 42 23.51 5.30 8.26
C THR A 42 21.99 5.17 8.13
N LEU A 43 21.38 4.27 8.91
CA LEU A 43 19.92 4.12 8.97
C LEU A 43 19.19 5.43 9.36
N LYS A 44 19.87 6.34 10.09
CA LYS A 44 19.31 7.64 10.47
C LYS A 44 19.31 8.64 9.30
N GLU A 45 20.33 8.59 8.45
CA GLU A 45 20.41 9.40 7.23
C GLU A 45 19.38 8.92 6.20
N LEU A 46 19.33 7.61 5.92
CA LEU A 46 18.32 7.02 5.02
C LEU A 46 16.89 7.32 5.47
N ARG A 47 16.62 7.21 6.78
CA ARG A 47 15.30 7.60 7.33
C ARG A 47 14.98 9.07 7.07
N ARG A 48 15.96 9.97 7.19
CA ARG A 48 15.76 11.40 6.96
C ARG A 48 15.50 11.69 5.48
N GLU A 49 16.24 11.03 4.59
CA GLU A 49 16.09 11.12 3.13
C GLU A 49 14.68 10.68 2.71
N TYR A 50 14.26 9.44 3.04
CA TYR A 50 12.91 8.97 2.71
C TYR A 50 11.78 9.74 3.40
N GLN A 51 12.04 10.41 4.53
CA GLN A 51 11.06 11.34 5.12
C GLN A 51 10.94 12.64 4.31
N ALA A 52 12.03 13.19 3.80
CA ALA A 52 12.00 14.34 2.90
C ALA A 52 11.35 13.97 1.56
N ASP A 53 11.74 12.86 0.93
CA ASP A 53 11.14 12.37 -0.31
C ASP A 53 9.61 12.23 -0.20
N LEU A 54 9.11 11.74 0.94
CA LEU A 54 7.67 11.58 1.17
C LEU A 54 6.97 12.91 1.48
N PHE A 55 7.44 13.67 2.46
CA PHE A 55 6.70 14.82 3.01
C PHE A 55 7.03 16.16 2.35
N ASP A 56 8.23 16.31 1.79
CA ASP A 56 8.71 17.58 1.22
C ASP A 56 8.67 17.57 -0.33
N ASP A 57 8.59 16.40 -0.99
CA ASP A 57 8.47 16.25 -2.45
C ASP A 57 7.18 15.52 -2.89
N PHE A 58 7.06 14.22 -2.63
CA PHE A 58 5.99 13.37 -3.18
C PHE A 58 4.57 13.82 -2.78
N LEU A 59 4.29 14.00 -1.48
CA LEU A 59 2.95 14.41 -1.04
C LEU A 59 2.59 15.84 -1.51
N PRO A 60 3.48 16.84 -1.42
CA PRO A 60 3.26 18.15 -2.03
C PRO A 60 2.98 18.10 -3.54
N PHE A 61 3.68 17.25 -4.31
CA PHE A 61 3.39 17.05 -5.73
C PHE A 61 2.00 16.46 -5.94
N MET A 62 1.64 15.41 -5.20
CA MET A 62 0.33 14.76 -5.27
C MET A 62 -0.82 15.72 -4.92
N GLU A 63 -0.68 16.49 -3.83
CA GLU A 63 -1.67 17.51 -3.41
C GLU A 63 -1.83 18.63 -4.44
N LYS A 64 -0.74 19.07 -5.08
CA LYS A 64 -0.78 20.19 -6.03
C LYS A 64 -1.26 19.81 -7.43
N HIS A 65 -0.99 18.57 -7.88
CA HIS A 65 -1.14 18.19 -9.30
C HIS A 65 -2.05 16.99 -9.56
N ILE A 66 -2.12 16.02 -8.64
CA ILE A 66 -2.70 14.69 -8.94
C ILE A 66 -4.08 14.50 -8.28
N ILE A 67 -4.27 14.99 -7.04
CA ILE A 67 -5.53 14.85 -6.32
C ILE A 67 -6.61 15.74 -6.95
N ASP A 68 -7.73 15.14 -7.38
CA ASP A 68 -8.88 15.88 -7.86
C ASP A 68 -9.85 16.21 -6.71
N TYR A 69 -9.62 17.32 -6.02
CA TYR A 69 -10.52 17.75 -4.93
C TYR A 69 -11.97 18.02 -5.37
N GLN A 70 -12.21 18.28 -6.67
CA GLN A 70 -13.53 18.60 -7.21
C GLN A 70 -14.40 17.35 -7.33
N TYR A 71 -13.90 16.29 -7.99
CA TYR A 71 -14.65 15.05 -8.25
C TYR A 71 -14.22 13.85 -7.39
N GLY A 72 -13.14 13.99 -6.61
CA GLY A 72 -12.48 12.87 -5.90
C GLY A 72 -11.58 12.05 -6.81
N GLY A 73 -10.66 11.29 -6.23
CA GLY A 73 -9.73 10.44 -6.97
C GLY A 73 -8.49 11.14 -7.55
N PHE A 74 -7.79 10.45 -8.45
CA PHE A 74 -6.39 10.76 -8.81
C PHE A 74 -6.14 10.81 -10.32
N MET A 75 -5.78 11.99 -10.83
CA MET A 75 -5.46 12.25 -12.24
C MET A 75 -3.98 11.94 -12.54
N CYS A 76 -3.58 10.66 -12.42
CA CYS A 76 -2.17 10.25 -12.48
C CYS A 76 -1.48 10.37 -13.85
N TYR A 77 -2.15 10.91 -14.88
CA TYR A 77 -1.56 11.14 -16.20
C TYR A 77 -0.95 12.55 -16.28
N ALA A 78 0.13 12.76 -15.53
CA ALA A 78 0.89 14.01 -15.49
C ALA A 78 2.30 13.84 -16.06
N ASP A 79 2.85 14.91 -16.63
CA ASP A 79 4.29 15.04 -16.89
C ASP A 79 5.06 15.40 -15.60
N ARG A 80 6.38 15.37 -15.65
CA ARG A 80 7.29 15.57 -14.51
C ARG A 80 7.15 16.93 -13.81
N ASP A 81 6.69 17.96 -14.53
CA ASP A 81 6.40 19.29 -13.97
C ASP A 81 5.00 19.40 -13.32
N GLY A 82 4.22 18.31 -13.39
CA GLY A 82 2.85 18.24 -12.91
C GLY A 82 1.81 18.78 -13.91
N THR A 83 2.17 19.02 -15.17
CA THR A 83 1.22 19.31 -16.25
C THR A 83 0.38 18.06 -16.55
N LEU A 84 -0.95 18.17 -16.42
CA LEU A 84 -1.87 17.08 -16.72
C LEU A 84 -1.97 16.85 -18.24
N ILE A 85 -1.55 15.65 -18.67
CA ILE A 85 -1.68 15.14 -20.04
C ILE A 85 -3.10 14.62 -20.29
N ASN A 86 -3.73 14.04 -19.25
CA ASN A 86 -5.10 13.54 -19.27
C ASN A 86 -5.72 13.63 -17.86
N THR A 87 -7.04 13.84 -17.79
CA THR A 87 -7.81 13.90 -16.53
C THR A 87 -8.63 12.64 -16.26
N ASP A 88 -8.57 11.64 -17.15
CA ASP A 88 -9.09 10.30 -16.91
C ASP A 88 -8.51 9.68 -15.62
N LYS A 89 -9.32 8.86 -14.96
CA LYS A 89 -8.96 8.14 -13.74
C LYS A 89 -8.95 6.63 -14.00
N ASN A 90 -8.22 5.90 -13.15
CA ASN A 90 -7.98 4.47 -13.33
C ASN A 90 -8.17 3.72 -12.00
N SER A 91 -8.95 2.63 -12.01
CA SER A 91 -9.27 1.87 -10.79
C SER A 91 -8.04 1.38 -10.00
N TRP A 92 -6.92 1.14 -10.68
CA TRP A 92 -5.67 0.71 -10.03
C TRP A 92 -4.95 1.86 -9.31
N PHE A 93 -5.18 3.11 -9.72
CA PHE A 93 -4.66 4.30 -9.03
C PHE A 93 -5.61 4.77 -7.94
N GLU A 94 -6.93 4.67 -8.16
CA GLU A 94 -7.93 4.91 -7.11
C GLU A 94 -7.69 3.98 -5.91
N GLY A 95 -7.68 2.66 -6.12
CA GLY A 95 -7.47 1.69 -5.04
C GLY A 95 -6.18 1.90 -4.23
N ARG A 96 -5.05 2.09 -4.93
CA ARG A 96 -3.77 2.39 -4.29
C ARG A 96 -3.75 3.74 -3.58
N GLY A 97 -4.40 4.76 -4.14
CA GLY A 97 -4.50 6.08 -3.53
C GLY A 97 -5.33 6.05 -2.25
N ILE A 98 -6.46 5.33 -2.24
CA ILE A 98 -7.25 5.06 -1.03
C ILE A 98 -6.35 4.38 0.02
N TRP A 99 -5.58 3.36 -0.36
CA TRP A 99 -4.65 2.68 0.55
C TRP A 99 -3.59 3.65 1.11
N VAL A 100 -2.88 4.39 0.25
CA VAL A 100 -1.80 5.32 0.66
C VAL A 100 -2.34 6.34 1.65
N TYR A 101 -3.42 7.04 1.32
CA TYR A 101 -3.93 8.11 2.18
C TYR A 101 -4.57 7.59 3.48
N SER A 102 -5.17 6.39 3.46
CA SER A 102 -5.62 5.71 4.69
C SER A 102 -4.45 5.26 5.56
N PHE A 103 -3.37 4.74 4.95
CA PHE A 103 -2.15 4.32 5.63
C PHE A 103 -1.42 5.50 6.28
N LEU A 104 -1.32 6.64 5.57
CA LEU A 104 -0.75 7.88 6.12
C LEU A 104 -1.48 8.31 7.39
N TYR A 105 -2.82 8.33 7.34
CA TYR A 105 -3.69 8.65 8.47
C TYR A 105 -3.49 7.69 9.66
N ASN A 106 -3.49 6.38 9.39
CA ASN A 106 -3.37 5.34 10.42
C ASN A 106 -2.00 5.27 11.10
N ASN A 107 -0.92 5.39 10.31
CA ASN A 107 0.41 4.92 10.74
C ASN A 107 1.46 6.03 10.85
N LEU A 108 1.30 7.17 10.16
CA LEU A 108 2.29 8.27 10.19
C LEU A 108 1.76 9.51 10.92
N LYS A 109 0.57 9.99 10.57
CA LYS A 109 -0.06 11.17 11.16
C LYS A 109 -1.56 11.14 10.89
N ALA A 110 -2.37 11.17 11.96
CA ALA A 110 -3.83 11.27 11.88
C ALA A 110 -4.29 12.68 11.46
N ASP A 111 -3.87 13.13 10.27
CA ASP A 111 -4.28 14.40 9.66
C ASP A 111 -5.61 14.21 8.92
N PRO A 112 -6.69 14.94 9.30
CA PRO A 112 -7.99 14.79 8.64
C PRO A 112 -7.95 14.98 7.13
N LYS A 113 -6.98 15.73 6.58
CA LYS A 113 -6.80 15.88 5.13
C LYS A 113 -6.55 14.56 4.43
N TYR A 114 -5.78 13.65 5.03
CA TYR A 114 -5.49 12.35 4.40
C TYR A 114 -6.75 11.47 4.35
N LEU A 115 -7.52 11.44 5.44
CA LEU A 115 -8.78 10.70 5.48
C LEU A 115 -9.82 11.27 4.49
N GLU A 116 -9.86 12.60 4.32
CA GLU A 116 -10.74 13.27 3.35
C GLU A 116 -10.37 12.95 1.89
N VAL A 117 -9.08 12.88 1.55
CA VAL A 117 -8.62 12.43 0.22
C VAL A 117 -9.03 10.98 -0.04
N ALA A 118 -8.80 10.09 0.94
CA ALA A 118 -9.21 8.69 0.83
C ALA A 118 -10.74 8.55 0.67
N ARG A 119 -11.53 9.25 1.50
CA ARG A 119 -13.01 9.28 1.43
C ARG A 119 -13.50 9.68 0.05
N LYS A 120 -12.97 10.77 -0.52
CA LYS A 120 -13.35 11.26 -1.84
C LYS A 120 -13.03 10.26 -2.96
N SER A 121 -11.94 9.51 -2.88
CA SER A 121 -11.62 8.45 -3.84
C SER A 121 -12.49 7.20 -3.66
N VAL A 122 -12.81 6.82 -2.41
CA VAL A 122 -13.80 5.77 -2.11
C VAL A 122 -15.17 6.10 -2.72
N GLU A 123 -15.67 7.31 -2.51
CA GLU A 123 -16.93 7.78 -3.10
C GLU A 123 -16.88 7.78 -4.63
N PHE A 124 -15.76 8.26 -5.21
CA PHE A 124 -15.53 8.26 -6.65
C PHE A 124 -15.54 6.86 -7.29
N ILE A 125 -14.99 5.85 -6.63
CA ILE A 125 -14.89 4.50 -7.20
C ILE A 125 -16.12 3.63 -6.91
N LEU A 126 -16.79 3.84 -5.77
CA LEU A 126 -17.97 3.05 -5.37
C LEU A 126 -19.26 3.46 -6.07
N GLN A 127 -19.38 4.70 -6.58
CA GLN A 127 -20.50 5.07 -7.48
C GLN A 127 -20.54 4.21 -8.76
N ASN A 128 -19.45 3.51 -9.07
CA ASN A 128 -19.29 2.62 -10.22
C ASN A 128 -19.29 1.12 -9.85
N LYS A 129 -19.80 0.73 -8.66
CA LYS A 129 -19.92 -0.71 -8.28
C LYS A 129 -20.78 -1.46 -9.32
N PRO A 130 -20.25 -2.50 -10.00
CA PRO A 130 -21.03 -3.37 -10.86
C PRO A 130 -22.18 -4.04 -10.10
N SER A 131 -23.26 -4.38 -10.81
CA SER A 131 -24.49 -4.91 -10.21
C SER A 131 -24.47 -6.42 -9.96
N ASP A 132 -23.45 -7.11 -10.45
CA ASP A 132 -23.23 -8.56 -10.44
C ASP A 132 -21.72 -8.87 -10.25
N ASP A 133 -21.31 -10.12 -10.46
CA ASP A 133 -19.92 -10.58 -10.30
C ASP A 133 -18.93 -10.01 -11.35
N GLN A 134 -19.35 -9.02 -12.16
CA GLN A 134 -18.47 -8.31 -13.07
C GLN A 134 -17.34 -7.57 -12.34
N LEU A 135 -16.20 -7.45 -13.01
CA LEU A 135 -15.05 -6.66 -12.54
C LEU A 135 -15.30 -5.16 -12.75
N TRP A 136 -14.61 -4.32 -11.99
CA TRP A 136 -14.69 -2.87 -12.18
C TRP A 136 -14.22 -2.48 -13.59
N PRO A 137 -14.80 -1.43 -14.20
CA PRO A 137 -14.19 -0.78 -15.36
C PRO A 137 -12.76 -0.31 -15.05
N ARG A 138 -11.87 -0.37 -16.03
CA ARG A 138 -10.47 0.06 -15.84
C ARG A 138 -10.34 1.58 -15.77
N PHE A 139 -11.07 2.28 -16.64
CA PHE A 139 -10.90 3.70 -16.89
C PHE A 139 -12.21 4.46 -16.72
N PHE A 140 -12.11 5.66 -16.18
CA PHE A 140 -13.21 6.57 -15.93
C PHE A 140 -12.87 7.96 -16.49
N THR A 141 -13.87 8.74 -16.87
CA THR A 141 -13.69 10.18 -17.08
C THR A 141 -13.35 10.86 -15.76
N ARG A 142 -12.93 12.12 -15.80
CA ARG A 142 -12.67 12.91 -14.59
C ARG A 142 -13.86 12.93 -13.63
N GLU A 143 -15.08 12.97 -14.14
CA GLU A 143 -16.33 13.00 -13.38
C GLU A 143 -16.78 11.60 -12.89
N GLY A 144 -16.08 10.54 -13.28
CA GLY A 144 -16.34 9.18 -12.82
C GLY A 144 -17.20 8.33 -13.76
N LYS A 145 -17.44 8.74 -15.01
CA LYS A 145 -18.19 7.91 -15.96
C LYS A 145 -17.28 6.80 -16.52
N PRO A 146 -17.69 5.51 -16.53
CA PRO A 146 -16.90 4.44 -17.11
C PRO A 146 -16.60 4.69 -18.60
N LYS A 147 -15.35 4.49 -19.01
CA LYS A 147 -14.90 4.60 -20.41
C LYS A 147 -14.79 3.25 -21.13
N SER A 148 -15.06 2.16 -20.41
CA SER A 148 -15.06 0.79 -20.93
C SER A 148 -16.16 -0.02 -20.28
N ALA A 149 -16.46 -1.17 -20.88
CA ALA A 149 -17.05 -2.31 -20.18
C ALA A 149 -16.18 -2.72 -18.96
N PRO A 150 -16.69 -3.59 -18.07
CA PRO A 150 -15.88 -4.32 -17.08
C PRO A 150 -14.52 -4.75 -17.61
N ASP A 151 -13.48 -4.65 -16.77
CA ASP A 151 -12.16 -5.15 -17.12
C ASP A 151 -12.19 -6.68 -17.28
N LYS A 152 -11.21 -7.23 -18.01
CA LYS A 152 -10.94 -8.67 -18.10
C LYS A 152 -9.87 -9.13 -17.11
N GLN A 153 -9.33 -8.21 -16.31
CA GLN A 153 -8.26 -8.44 -15.36
C GLN A 153 -8.67 -7.98 -13.97
N VAL A 154 -8.56 -8.88 -12.99
CA VAL A 154 -8.99 -8.69 -11.59
C VAL A 154 -8.21 -7.59 -10.83
N TYR A 155 -7.15 -7.04 -11.41
CA TYR A 155 -6.29 -6.04 -10.75
C TYR A 155 -7.03 -4.80 -10.26
N GLY A 156 -8.09 -4.34 -10.97
CA GLY A 156 -8.91 -3.23 -10.51
C GLY A 156 -9.56 -3.53 -9.16
N ASP A 157 -10.35 -4.60 -9.11
CA ASP A 157 -11.02 -5.10 -7.91
C ASP A 157 -10.03 -5.39 -6.77
N LEU A 158 -8.84 -5.95 -7.04
CA LEU A 158 -7.82 -6.20 -6.01
C LEU A 158 -7.26 -4.91 -5.40
N PHE A 159 -6.92 -3.89 -6.19
CA PHE A 159 -6.43 -2.61 -5.65
C PHE A 159 -7.54 -1.85 -4.92
N ILE A 160 -8.79 -1.94 -5.40
CA ILE A 160 -9.95 -1.37 -4.71
C ILE A 160 -10.13 -2.07 -3.36
N ALA A 161 -10.08 -3.40 -3.30
CA ALA A 161 -10.17 -4.17 -2.05
C ALA A 161 -9.06 -3.82 -1.05
N GLU A 162 -7.81 -3.70 -1.52
CA GLU A 162 -6.66 -3.25 -0.72
C GLU A 162 -6.90 -1.86 -0.11
N GLY A 163 -7.36 -0.90 -0.91
CA GLY A 163 -7.72 0.43 -0.46
C GLY A 163 -8.85 0.43 0.57
N LEU A 164 -9.96 -0.25 0.26
CA LEU A 164 -11.12 -0.36 1.15
C LEU A 164 -10.78 -1.01 2.49
N ALA A 165 -9.88 -2.00 2.51
CA ALA A 165 -9.44 -2.64 3.75
C ALA A 165 -8.68 -1.68 4.69
N GLU A 166 -7.76 -0.86 4.16
CA GLU A 166 -7.04 0.13 4.98
C GLU A 166 -7.94 1.32 5.37
N TYR A 167 -8.88 1.70 4.49
CA TYR A 167 -9.87 2.74 4.76
C TYR A 167 -10.89 2.32 5.85
N ALA A 168 -11.30 1.04 5.87
CA ALA A 168 -12.10 0.47 6.95
C ALA A 168 -11.41 0.61 8.31
N ARG A 169 -10.09 0.36 8.37
CA ARG A 169 -9.28 0.56 9.58
C ARG A 169 -9.21 2.04 10.00
N ALA A 170 -9.07 2.95 9.03
CA ALA A 170 -8.96 4.39 9.27
C ALA A 170 -10.26 5.04 9.77
N THR A 171 -11.40 4.63 9.20
CA THR A 171 -12.73 5.11 9.59
C THR A 171 -13.32 4.37 10.78
N LYS A 172 -12.89 3.12 11.01
CA LYS A 172 -13.56 2.11 11.87
C LYS A 172 -14.95 1.69 11.36
N ASP A 173 -15.26 2.00 10.10
CA ASP A 173 -16.44 1.50 9.40
C ASP A 173 -16.09 0.18 8.72
N TRP A 174 -16.47 -0.93 9.37
CA TRP A 174 -16.19 -2.28 8.91
C TRP A 174 -17.04 -2.71 7.70
N SER A 175 -18.02 -1.91 7.25
CA SER A 175 -18.76 -2.21 6.01
C SER A 175 -17.82 -2.21 4.79
N TYR A 176 -16.80 -1.34 4.77
CA TYR A 176 -15.77 -1.34 3.73
C TYR A 176 -14.85 -2.56 3.80
N TRP A 177 -14.67 -3.18 4.96
CA TRP A 177 -13.93 -4.44 5.10
C TRP A 177 -14.73 -5.63 4.57
N GLU A 178 -16.04 -5.68 4.85
CA GLU A 178 -16.92 -6.67 4.25
C GLU A 178 -16.93 -6.55 2.71
N LEU A 179 -17.05 -5.32 2.19
CA LEU A 179 -16.93 -5.05 0.76
C LEU A 179 -15.56 -5.45 0.18
N ALA A 180 -14.46 -5.18 0.87
CA ALA A 180 -13.13 -5.60 0.43
C ALA A 180 -13.03 -7.14 0.30
N LYS A 181 -13.64 -7.90 1.22
CA LYS A 181 -13.71 -9.36 1.12
C LYS A 181 -14.60 -9.82 -0.03
N GLU A 182 -15.76 -9.19 -0.26
CA GLU A 182 -16.62 -9.49 -1.42
C GLU A 182 -15.82 -9.43 -2.73
N LEU A 183 -15.00 -8.39 -2.92
CA LEU A 183 -14.20 -8.21 -4.13
C LEU A 183 -13.11 -9.27 -4.34
N VAL A 184 -12.57 -9.83 -3.26
CA VAL A 184 -11.49 -10.84 -3.29
C VAL A 184 -12.03 -12.27 -3.41
N LEU A 185 -13.29 -12.49 -3.02
CA LEU A 185 -13.94 -13.81 -2.95
C LEU A 185 -14.94 -14.08 -4.09
N LYS A 186 -14.93 -13.26 -5.13
CA LYS A 186 -15.65 -13.49 -6.41
C LYS A 186 -15.17 -14.78 -7.10
#